data_AF-A0A9W8X1H3-F1
#
_entry.id   AF-A0A9W8X1H3-F1
#
_cell.length_a   1.000
_cell.length_b   1.000
_cell.length_c   1.000
_cell.angle_alpha   90.00
_cell.angle_beta   90.00
_cell.angle_gamma   90.00
#
_symmetry.space_group_name_H-M   'P 1'
#
loop_
_entity.id
_entity.type
_entity.pdbx_description
1 polymer ?
#
loop_
_entity_poly.entity_id
_entity_poly.type
_entity_poly.pdbx_seq_one_letter_code
_entity_poly.pdbx_strand_id
1 'polypeptide(L)'
;MSFQRSSALESQPTTWRREDDPQYADDPEFRDFASKISDDLFALTRNVARLSTEISKLGTKQETARVRERVKSTSDETADKFKEIGEGVKKIAQWHDVGPSQKFTQSKLSREFKASLTEFQQLQKQALEKERASASAARAALDDQASPSAERTEFGQQQEQEQLRLANQDEVDFQESLIIERESEIRNIEQSVGELNELFRDVAHMVHEQGAQLDIIEENVEVTHDASRGAHINLKQASNYQKSARSKACILLLILAIVLVIIILAVVLD
;
A
#
# COMPACT_ATOMS: atom_id res chain seq x y z
N MET A 1 -10.71 66.61 -39.52
CA MET A 1 -11.03 65.39 -40.32
C MET A 1 -9.78 64.55 -40.42
N SER A 2 -9.55 63.60 -39.50
CA SER A 2 -8.55 62.53 -39.67
C SER A 2 -8.67 61.47 -38.56
N PHE A 3 -9.84 60.84 -38.44
CA PHE A 3 -10.00 59.56 -37.75
C PHE A 3 -10.04 58.46 -38.82
N GLN A 4 -8.88 58.07 -39.35
CA GLN A 4 -8.79 57.01 -40.37
C GLN A 4 -7.52 56.14 -40.23
N ARG A 5 -7.07 55.88 -38.99
CA ARG A 5 -5.94 54.94 -38.74
C ARG A 5 -6.16 54.01 -37.54
N SER A 6 -7.37 53.56 -37.29
CA SER A 6 -7.65 52.58 -36.22
C SER A 6 -8.47 51.37 -36.66
N SER A 7 -8.65 51.12 -37.96
CA SER A 7 -9.37 49.95 -38.47
C SER A 7 -8.45 48.84 -39.03
N ALA A 8 -7.13 49.00 -38.94
CA ALA A 8 -6.15 48.03 -39.45
C ALA A 8 -5.58 47.10 -38.37
N LEU A 9 -6.13 47.12 -37.15
CA LEU A 9 -5.73 46.19 -36.07
C LEU A 9 -6.80 45.13 -35.73
N GLU A 10 -7.99 45.18 -36.33
CA GLU A 10 -9.04 44.17 -36.15
C GLU A 10 -9.22 43.36 -37.43
N SER A 11 -8.38 42.33 -37.58
CA SER A 11 -8.68 41.06 -38.27
C SER A 11 -7.37 40.36 -38.62
N GLN A 12 -6.62 39.95 -37.60
CA GLN A 12 -5.80 38.76 -37.82
C GLN A 12 -6.78 37.59 -37.93
N PRO A 13 -6.73 36.80 -39.02
CA PRO A 13 -7.56 35.60 -39.12
C PRO A 13 -7.16 34.68 -37.97
N THR A 14 -8.09 34.40 -37.07
CA THR A 14 -7.90 33.45 -35.95
C THR A 14 -7.90 31.99 -36.42
N THR A 15 -7.45 31.74 -37.65
CA THR A 15 -7.23 30.40 -38.19
C THR A 15 -5.83 29.90 -37.83
N TRP A 16 -5.41 30.11 -36.58
CA TRP A 16 -4.53 29.13 -35.98
C TRP A 16 -5.45 28.00 -35.56
N ARG A 17 -5.64 27.05 -36.48
CA ARG A 17 -6.15 25.74 -36.13
C ARG A 17 -5.31 25.25 -34.96
N ARG A 18 -5.95 25.05 -33.82
CA ARG A 18 -5.36 24.45 -32.62
C ARG A 18 -5.03 22.95 -32.81
N GLU A 19 -4.91 22.51 -34.06
CA GLU A 19 -4.67 21.13 -34.50
C GLU A 19 -3.19 20.91 -34.87
N ASP A 20 -2.36 21.97 -34.93
CA ASP A 20 -0.94 21.90 -35.32
C ASP A 20 0.02 22.16 -34.13
N ASP A 21 -0.39 21.89 -32.90
CA ASP A 21 0.52 21.88 -31.74
C ASP A 21 0.86 20.41 -31.39
N PRO A 22 1.95 19.83 -31.95
CA PRO A 22 2.31 18.42 -31.74
C PRO A 22 2.73 18.11 -30.30
N GLN A 23 2.72 19.09 -29.39
CA GLN A 23 3.14 18.95 -28.00
C GLN A 23 2.01 18.60 -27.02
N TYR A 24 0.75 18.54 -27.49
CA TYR A 24 -0.41 18.24 -26.65
C TYR A 24 -1.27 17.13 -27.24
N ALA A 25 -0.64 15.98 -27.53
CA ALA A 25 -1.39 14.74 -27.68
C ALA A 25 -1.74 14.23 -26.27
N ASP A 26 -2.93 14.55 -25.79
CA ASP A 26 -3.54 13.82 -24.69
C ASP A 26 -3.63 12.35 -25.13
N ASP A 27 -2.73 11.51 -24.63
CA ASP A 27 -2.79 10.06 -24.82
C ASP A 27 -3.69 9.48 -23.72
N PRO A 28 -4.96 9.14 -24.02
CA PRO A 28 -5.88 8.59 -23.04
C PRO A 28 -5.42 7.22 -22.53
N GLU A 29 -4.72 6.43 -23.35
CA GLU A 29 -4.21 5.12 -22.95
C GLU A 29 -3.11 5.26 -21.91
N PHE A 30 -2.19 6.22 -22.10
CA PHE A 30 -1.18 6.54 -21.10
C PHE A 30 -1.82 6.93 -19.77
N ARG A 31 -2.85 7.80 -19.81
CA ARG A 31 -3.52 8.30 -18.60
C ARG A 31 -4.22 7.19 -17.83
N ASP A 32 -4.97 6.35 -18.53
CA ASP A 32 -5.70 5.24 -17.91
C ASP A 32 -4.72 4.22 -17.32
N PHE A 33 -3.64 3.90 -18.04
CA PHE A 33 -2.61 2.99 -17.55
C PHE A 33 -1.83 3.57 -16.36
N ALA A 34 -1.45 4.84 -16.41
CA ALA A 34 -0.78 5.52 -15.31
C ALA A 34 -1.68 5.63 -14.07
N SER A 35 -2.98 5.88 -14.25
CA SER A 35 -3.93 5.87 -13.13
C SER A 35 -4.02 4.50 -12.48
N LYS A 36 -4.10 3.43 -13.28
CA LYS A 36 -4.11 2.06 -12.77
C LYS A 36 -2.85 1.75 -11.95
N ILE A 37 -1.67 2.05 -12.49
CA ILE A 37 -0.41 1.82 -11.78
C ILE A 37 -0.31 2.65 -10.49
N SER A 38 -0.83 3.88 -10.50
CA SER A 38 -0.92 4.69 -9.28
C SER A 38 -1.80 4.01 -8.21
N ASP A 39 -2.99 3.51 -8.59
CA ASP A 39 -3.89 2.81 -7.67
C ASP A 39 -3.27 1.52 -7.10
N ASP A 40 -2.61 0.75 -7.96
CA ASP A 40 -1.91 -0.47 -7.57
C ASP A 40 -0.75 -0.15 -6.61
N LEU A 41 -0.02 0.95 -6.84
CA LEU A 41 1.06 1.41 -5.97
C LEU A 41 0.56 1.90 -4.60
N PHE A 42 -0.60 2.57 -4.56
CA PHE A 42 -1.25 2.92 -3.30
C PHE A 42 -1.69 1.67 -2.53
N ALA A 43 -2.24 0.66 -3.22
CA ALA A 43 -2.57 -0.61 -2.60
C ALA A 43 -1.31 -1.33 -2.07
N LEU A 44 -0.22 -1.31 -2.83
CA LEU A 44 1.06 -1.90 -2.46
C LEU A 44 1.65 -1.24 -1.20
N THR A 45 1.65 0.09 -1.15
CA THR A 45 2.14 0.84 0.01
C THR A 45 1.37 0.48 1.29
N ARG A 46 0.05 0.30 1.19
CA ARG A 46 -0.76 -0.18 2.32
C ARG A 46 -0.40 -1.61 2.74
N ASN A 47 -0.12 -2.48 1.78
CA ASN A 47 0.33 -3.84 2.07
C ASN A 47 1.68 -3.84 2.79
N VAL A 48 2.64 -3.03 2.35
CA VAL A 48 3.96 -2.86 3.01
C VAL A 48 3.81 -2.35 4.44
N ALA A 49 2.99 -1.32 4.66
CA ALA A 49 2.74 -0.79 6.01
C ALA A 49 2.07 -1.83 6.95
N ARG A 50 1.13 -2.61 6.41
CA ARG A 50 0.52 -3.73 7.15
C ARG A 50 1.54 -4.80 7.49
N LEU A 51 2.36 -5.20 6.52
CA LEU A 51 3.41 -6.21 6.72
C LEU A 51 4.42 -5.75 7.77
N SER A 52 4.83 -4.48 7.76
CA SER A 52 5.67 -3.88 8.80
C SER A 52 5.08 -4.07 10.20
N THR A 53 3.78 -3.80 10.35
CA THR A 53 3.06 -4.00 11.61
C THR A 53 3.01 -5.47 12.01
N GLU A 54 2.92 -6.40 11.06
CA GLU A 54 2.94 -7.84 11.35
C GLU A 54 4.34 -8.35 11.72
N ILE A 55 5.39 -7.93 11.00
CA ILE A 55 6.81 -8.24 11.29
C ILE A 55 7.23 -7.68 12.65
N SER A 56 6.72 -6.51 13.05
CA SER A 56 7.02 -5.95 14.37
C SER A 56 6.63 -6.88 15.54
N LYS A 57 5.64 -7.76 15.32
CA LYS A 57 5.16 -8.74 16.31
C LYS A 57 6.02 -10.02 16.36
N LEU A 58 6.78 -10.31 15.31
CA LEU A 58 7.73 -11.44 15.31
C LEU A 58 8.83 -11.21 16.36
N GLY A 59 9.19 -12.27 17.09
CA GLY A 59 10.13 -12.23 18.20
C GLY A 59 9.58 -11.60 19.49
N THR A 60 8.27 -11.33 19.56
CA THR A 60 7.62 -10.78 20.76
C THR A 60 6.67 -11.80 21.38
N LYS A 61 6.18 -11.53 22.60
CA LYS A 61 5.16 -12.36 23.27
C LYS A 61 3.82 -12.45 22.51
N GLN A 62 3.62 -11.61 21.48
CA GLN A 62 2.43 -11.63 20.62
C GLN A 62 2.61 -12.49 19.37
N GLU A 63 3.79 -13.09 19.16
CA GLU A 63 4.03 -14.04 18.09
C GLU A 63 3.12 -15.27 18.28
N THR A 64 2.34 -15.57 17.24
CA THR A 64 1.49 -16.77 17.18
C THR A 64 1.69 -17.44 15.83
N ALA A 65 1.40 -18.73 15.70
CA ALA A 65 1.46 -19.43 14.42
C ALA A 65 0.65 -18.71 13.32
N ARG A 66 -0.53 -18.17 13.68
CA ARG A 66 -1.36 -17.36 12.76
C ARG A 66 -0.69 -16.05 12.31
N VAL A 67 0.10 -15.41 13.19
CA VAL A 67 0.83 -14.19 12.81
C VAL A 67 1.94 -14.55 11.83
N ARG A 68 2.68 -15.64 12.06
CA ARG A 68 3.74 -16.11 11.15
C ARG A 68 3.18 -16.46 9.77
N GLU A 69 2.10 -17.22 9.73
CA GLU A 69 1.42 -17.58 8.48
C GLU A 69 0.95 -16.33 7.70
N ARG A 70 0.38 -15.34 8.40
CA ARG A 70 0.00 -14.08 7.75
C ARG A 70 1.18 -13.26 7.26
N VAL A 71 2.28 -13.20 8.02
CA VAL A 71 3.51 -12.52 7.57
C VAL A 71 4.00 -13.17 6.28
N LYS A 72 4.04 -14.51 6.24
CA LYS A 72 4.44 -15.27 5.06
C LYS A 72 3.52 -14.98 3.87
N SER A 73 2.20 -15.21 4.02
CA SER A 73 1.21 -14.97 2.95
C SER A 73 1.27 -13.53 2.44
N THR A 74 1.29 -12.55 3.36
CA THR A 74 1.33 -11.12 2.99
C THR A 74 2.66 -10.76 2.34
N SER A 75 3.78 -11.33 2.77
CA SER A 75 5.10 -11.12 2.15
C SER A 75 5.14 -11.67 0.72
N ASP A 76 4.67 -12.90 0.50
CA ASP A 76 4.63 -13.55 -0.81
C ASP A 76 3.71 -12.78 -1.76
N GLU A 77 2.49 -12.46 -1.33
CA GLU A 77 1.54 -11.63 -2.10
C GLU A 77 2.10 -10.25 -2.43
N THR A 78 2.85 -9.64 -1.51
CA THR A 78 3.45 -8.32 -1.72
C THR A 78 4.60 -8.41 -2.72
N ALA A 79 5.43 -9.46 -2.65
CA ALA A 79 6.50 -9.69 -3.61
C ALA A 79 5.97 -9.90 -5.04
N ASP A 80 4.89 -10.66 -5.20
CA ASP A 80 4.26 -10.87 -6.51
C ASP A 80 3.66 -9.57 -7.07
N LYS A 81 3.02 -8.76 -6.23
CA LYS A 81 2.54 -7.43 -6.65
C LYS A 81 3.68 -6.49 -7.03
N PHE A 82 4.83 -6.55 -6.34
CA PHE A 82 6.01 -5.78 -6.76
C PHE A 82 6.45 -6.18 -8.17
N LYS A 83 6.46 -7.47 -8.52
CA LYS A 83 6.78 -7.92 -9.89
C LYS A 83 5.76 -7.39 -10.91
N GLU A 84 4.47 -7.54 -10.63
CA GLU A 84 3.41 -7.07 -11.54
C GLU A 84 3.47 -5.55 -11.78
N ILE A 85 3.53 -4.77 -10.69
CA ILE A 85 3.60 -3.31 -10.75
C ILE A 85 4.92 -2.87 -11.39
N GLY A 86 6.01 -3.59 -11.12
CA GLY A 86 7.33 -3.35 -11.70
C GLY A 86 7.31 -3.41 -13.24
N GLU A 87 6.67 -4.42 -13.81
CA GLU A 87 6.48 -4.51 -15.26
C GLU A 87 5.59 -3.38 -15.80
N GLY A 88 4.57 -2.96 -15.04
CA GLY A 88 3.76 -1.79 -15.37
C GLY A 88 4.55 -0.49 -15.37
N VAL A 89 5.40 -0.27 -14.37
CA VAL A 89 6.28 0.89 -14.26
C VAL A 89 7.31 0.92 -15.40
N LYS A 90 7.87 -0.23 -15.78
CA LYS A 90 8.76 -0.34 -16.96
C LYS A 90 8.05 0.06 -18.25
N LYS A 91 6.82 -0.42 -18.46
CA LYS A 91 6.00 -0.05 -19.64
C LYS A 91 5.72 1.46 -19.67
N ILE A 92 5.39 2.06 -18.52
CA ILE A 92 5.21 3.50 -18.41
C ILE A 92 6.51 4.24 -18.73
N ALA A 93 7.65 3.79 -18.22
CA ALA A 93 8.94 4.43 -18.45
C ALA A 93 9.40 4.36 -19.91
N GLN A 94 9.02 3.31 -20.64
CA GLN A 94 9.34 3.10 -22.07
C GLN A 94 8.28 3.69 -23.01
N TRP A 95 7.28 4.42 -22.50
CA TRP A 95 6.25 5.03 -23.33
C TRP A 95 6.87 6.11 -24.23
N HIS A 96 6.60 6.04 -25.53
CA HIS A 96 7.18 6.91 -26.55
C HIS A 96 6.36 8.20 -26.67
N ASP A 97 6.96 9.24 -27.28
CA ASP A 97 6.29 10.50 -27.62
C ASP A 97 5.58 11.20 -26.44
N VAL A 98 6.18 11.09 -25.24
CA VAL A 98 5.58 11.66 -24.03
C VAL A 98 5.72 13.17 -23.94
N GLY A 99 4.58 13.82 -23.66
CA GLY A 99 4.54 15.24 -23.33
C GLY A 99 5.18 15.55 -21.97
N PRO A 100 5.45 16.84 -21.64
CA PRO A 100 6.06 17.22 -20.36
C PRO A 100 5.29 16.74 -19.11
N SER A 101 3.95 16.74 -19.16
CA SER A 101 3.09 16.24 -18.07
C SER A 101 3.13 14.72 -17.92
N GLN A 102 3.23 13.98 -19.01
CA GLN A 102 3.32 12.52 -18.99
C GLN A 102 4.70 12.08 -18.48
N LYS A 103 5.77 12.77 -18.91
CA LYS A 103 7.12 12.59 -18.38
C LYS A 103 7.18 12.85 -16.87
N PHE A 104 6.42 13.82 -16.37
CA PHE A 104 6.25 14.01 -14.92
C PHE A 104 5.69 12.77 -14.23
N THR A 105 4.58 12.24 -14.77
CA THR A 105 3.90 11.07 -14.21
C THR A 105 4.80 9.82 -14.25
N GLN A 106 5.54 9.59 -15.34
CA GLN A 106 6.54 8.51 -15.44
C GLN A 106 7.57 8.57 -14.30
N SER A 107 8.15 9.75 -14.10
CA SER A 107 9.19 9.97 -13.08
C SER A 107 8.64 9.86 -11.66
N LYS A 108 7.41 10.34 -11.43
CA LYS A 108 6.74 10.22 -10.15
C LYS A 108 6.50 8.75 -9.79
N LEU A 109 5.86 7.98 -10.68
CA LEU A 109 5.54 6.57 -10.43
C LEU A 109 6.80 5.72 -10.24
N SER A 110 7.85 5.96 -11.04
CA SER A 110 9.12 5.25 -10.90
C SER A 110 9.79 5.50 -9.53
N ARG A 111 9.73 6.74 -9.03
CA ARG A 111 10.28 7.11 -7.71
C ARG A 111 9.47 6.53 -6.55
N GLU A 112 8.15 6.65 -6.59
CA GLU A 112 7.27 6.09 -5.56
C GLU A 112 7.41 4.56 -5.50
N PHE A 113 7.50 3.90 -6.66
CA PHE A 113 7.74 2.46 -6.73
C PHE A 113 9.09 2.08 -6.12
N LYS A 114 10.17 2.80 -6.46
CA LYS A 114 11.50 2.60 -5.88
C LYS A 114 11.50 2.76 -4.36
N ALA A 115 10.82 3.79 -3.85
CA ALA A 115 10.73 4.04 -2.41
C ALA A 115 10.02 2.88 -1.70
N SER A 116 8.85 2.46 -2.21
CA SER A 116 8.09 1.34 -1.67
C SER A 116 8.88 0.02 -1.71
N LEU A 117 9.60 -0.25 -2.81
CA LEU A 117 10.43 -1.43 -2.97
C LEU A 117 11.61 -1.44 -1.98
N THR A 118 12.23 -0.28 -1.74
CA THR A 118 13.32 -0.13 -0.77
C THR A 118 12.83 -0.40 0.65
N GLU A 119 11.67 0.14 1.02
CA GLU A 119 11.03 -0.10 2.32
C GLU A 119 10.73 -1.60 2.51
N PHE A 120 10.14 -2.24 1.51
CA PHE A 120 9.85 -3.66 1.55
C PHE A 120 11.11 -4.52 1.72
N GLN A 121 12.19 -4.19 1.01
CA GLN A 121 13.47 -4.89 1.16
C GLN A 121 14.05 -4.74 2.57
N GLN A 122 13.92 -3.56 3.18
CA GLN A 122 14.34 -3.35 4.57
C GLN A 122 13.50 -4.19 5.53
N LEU A 123 12.19 -4.30 5.32
CA LEU A 123 11.32 -5.15 6.12
C LEU A 123 11.67 -6.64 5.97
N GLN A 124 11.97 -7.11 4.76
CA GLN A 124 12.42 -8.50 4.55
C GLN A 124 13.72 -8.80 5.30
N LYS A 125 14.69 -7.87 5.30
CA LYS A 125 15.92 -8.01 6.09
C LYS A 125 15.64 -8.04 7.59
N GLN A 126 14.75 -7.18 8.08
CA GLN A 126 14.35 -7.17 9.49
C GLN A 126 13.64 -8.48 9.90
N ALA A 127 12.77 -9.01 9.04
CA ALA A 127 12.13 -10.30 9.27
C ALA A 127 13.17 -11.43 9.33
N LEU A 128 14.12 -11.45 8.39
CA LEU A 128 15.21 -12.42 8.35
C LEU A 128 16.07 -12.39 9.63
N GLU A 129 16.44 -11.20 10.10
CA GLU A 129 17.21 -11.03 11.34
C GLU A 129 16.45 -11.56 12.56
N LYS A 130 15.15 -11.24 12.65
CA LYS A 130 14.28 -11.71 13.74
C LYS A 130 14.10 -13.22 13.73
N GLU A 131 13.86 -13.82 12.57
CA GLU A 131 13.71 -15.27 12.43
C GLU A 131 15.02 -15.99 12.77
N ARG A 132 16.17 -15.49 12.29
CA ARG A 132 17.48 -16.05 12.65
C ARG A 132 17.76 -15.94 14.15
N ALA A 133 17.48 -14.79 14.77
CA ALA A 133 17.64 -14.62 16.20
C ALA A 133 16.76 -15.61 16.98
N SER A 134 15.50 -15.75 16.59
CA SER A 134 14.55 -16.68 17.21
C SER A 134 14.95 -18.15 17.05
N ALA A 135 15.36 -18.55 15.84
CA ALA A 135 15.86 -19.90 15.57
C ALA A 135 17.16 -20.21 16.36
N SER A 136 18.08 -19.25 16.46
CA SER A 136 19.33 -19.42 17.23
C SER A 136 19.08 -19.54 18.73
N ALA A 137 18.13 -18.76 19.28
CA ALA A 137 17.73 -18.85 20.68
C ALA A 137 17.04 -20.18 20.98
N ALA A 138 16.18 -20.67 20.08
CA ALA A 138 15.54 -21.97 20.22
C ALA A 138 16.56 -23.13 20.19
N ARG A 139 17.56 -23.05 19.30
CA ARG A 139 18.67 -24.02 19.25
C ARG A 139 19.51 -24.03 20.53
N ALA A 140 19.86 -22.86 21.06
CA ALA A 140 20.63 -22.76 22.30
C ALA A 140 19.86 -23.32 23.50
N ALA A 141 18.54 -23.11 23.55
CA ALA A 141 17.68 -23.68 24.60
C ALA A 141 17.59 -25.21 24.51
N LEU A 142 17.52 -25.76 23.29
CA LEU A 142 17.55 -27.20 23.05
C LEU A 142 18.88 -27.84 23.49
N ASP A 143 20.01 -27.21 23.18
CA ASP A 143 21.34 -27.73 23.53
C ASP A 143 21.60 -27.74 25.04
N ASP A 144 21.06 -26.74 25.76
CA ASP A 144 21.11 -26.66 27.23
C ASP A 144 20.21 -27.73 27.89
N GLN A 145 19.06 -28.06 27.29
CA GLN A 145 18.21 -29.18 27.74
C GLN A 145 18.79 -30.56 27.37
N ALA A 146 19.48 -30.67 26.24
CA ALA A 146 20.09 -31.90 25.76
C ALA A 146 21.39 -32.26 26.51
N SER A 147 22.03 -31.30 27.18
CA SER A 147 23.18 -31.51 28.06
C SER A 147 22.69 -32.03 29.42
N PRO A 148 22.77 -33.34 29.72
CA PRO A 148 22.40 -33.83 31.02
C PRO A 148 23.47 -33.37 32.00
N SER A 149 23.11 -32.56 32.98
CA SER A 149 23.97 -32.31 34.14
C SER A 149 24.30 -33.68 34.73
N ALA A 150 25.55 -34.11 34.57
CA ALA A 150 26.05 -35.44 34.94
C ALA A 150 26.10 -35.68 36.46
N GLU A 151 25.35 -34.93 37.25
CA GLU A 151 25.41 -34.95 38.71
C GLU A 151 24.00 -34.85 39.31
N ARG A 152 23.29 -35.99 39.41
CA ARG A 152 22.34 -36.29 40.50
C ARG A 152 21.88 -37.76 40.46
N THR A 153 22.71 -38.58 41.11
CA THR A 153 22.35 -39.48 42.22
C THR A 153 21.25 -40.54 42.04
N GLU A 154 21.74 -41.79 42.03
CA GLU A 154 21.27 -43.01 42.73
C GLU A 154 19.79 -43.45 42.68
N PHE A 155 19.63 -44.66 42.12
CA PHE A 155 18.85 -45.80 42.63
C PHE A 155 17.44 -45.50 43.20
N GLY A 156 16.39 -45.69 42.39
CA GLY A 156 15.05 -45.94 42.94
C GLY A 156 13.81 -45.79 42.06
N GLN A 157 13.85 -45.11 40.91
CA GLN A 157 12.61 -44.74 40.18
C GLN A 157 12.75 -44.87 38.65
N GLN A 158 13.00 -46.08 38.14
CA GLN A 158 13.19 -46.30 36.69
C GLN A 158 11.94 -45.98 35.85
N GLN A 159 10.74 -46.21 36.38
CA GLN A 159 9.50 -46.04 35.62
C GLN A 159 9.04 -44.57 35.50
N GLU A 160 9.25 -43.77 36.55
CA GLU A 160 8.95 -42.33 36.54
C GLU A 160 10.00 -41.56 35.71
N GLN A 161 11.25 -42.04 35.70
CA GLN A 161 12.33 -41.49 34.90
C GLN A 161 12.16 -41.77 33.39
N GLU A 162 11.59 -42.92 32.99
CA GLU A 162 11.21 -43.19 31.59
C GLU A 162 10.09 -42.26 31.11
N GLN A 163 9.06 -42.03 31.93
CA GLN A 163 7.95 -41.15 31.57
C GLN A 163 8.40 -39.67 31.46
N LEU A 164 9.30 -39.24 32.34
CA LEU A 164 9.97 -37.94 32.25
C LEU A 164 10.87 -37.84 31.00
N ARG A 165 11.58 -38.90 30.63
CA ARG A 165 12.40 -38.93 29.40
C ARG A 165 11.55 -38.81 28.14
N LEU A 166 10.42 -39.52 28.07
CA LEU A 166 9.49 -39.46 26.94
C LEU A 166 8.83 -38.07 26.84
N ALA A 167 8.43 -37.47 27.96
CA ALA A 167 7.88 -36.11 27.97
C ALA A 167 8.90 -35.05 27.53
N ASN A 168 10.17 -35.19 27.92
CA ASN A 168 11.25 -34.32 27.40
C ASN A 168 11.49 -34.56 25.91
N GLN A 169 11.33 -35.80 25.42
CA GLN A 169 11.53 -36.13 24.02
C GLN A 169 10.43 -35.54 23.12
N ASP A 170 9.17 -35.57 23.55
CA ASP A 170 8.07 -34.92 22.83
C ASP A 170 8.26 -33.39 22.75
N GLU A 171 8.81 -32.76 23.81
CA GLU A 171 9.10 -31.32 23.83
C GLU A 171 10.29 -30.95 22.93
N VAL A 172 11.33 -31.78 22.91
CA VAL A 172 12.48 -31.65 22.01
C VAL A 172 12.05 -31.78 20.55
N ASP A 173 11.27 -32.82 20.23
CA ASP A 173 10.76 -33.05 18.86
C ASP A 173 9.88 -31.88 18.39
N PHE A 174 9.05 -31.32 19.29
CA PHE A 174 8.26 -30.12 18.99
C PHE A 174 9.15 -28.90 18.71
N GLN A 175 10.15 -28.64 19.54
CA GLN A 175 11.08 -27.51 19.34
C GLN A 175 11.92 -27.66 18.07
N GLU A 176 12.36 -28.89 17.74
CA GLU A 176 13.07 -29.17 16.49
C GLU A 176 12.18 -28.90 15.26
N SER A 177 10.91 -29.32 15.30
CA SER A 177 9.95 -29.01 14.23
C SER A 177 9.75 -27.51 14.01
N LEU A 178 9.73 -26.73 15.09
CA LEU A 178 9.60 -25.27 15.05
C LEU A 178 10.84 -24.61 14.44
N ILE A 179 12.04 -25.13 14.72
CA ILE A 179 13.28 -24.65 14.11
C ILE A 179 13.29 -24.94 12.62
N ILE A 180 12.89 -26.14 12.20
CA ILE A 180 12.81 -26.51 10.78
C ILE A 180 11.84 -25.59 10.03
N GLU A 181 10.68 -25.28 10.63
CA GLU A 181 9.69 -24.34 10.07
C GLU A 181 10.34 -22.96 9.83
N ARG A 182 11.02 -22.41 10.84
CA ARG A 182 11.72 -21.12 10.73
C ARG A 182 12.83 -21.13 9.68
N GLU A 183 13.59 -22.21 9.57
CA GLU A 183 14.61 -22.32 8.52
C GLU A 183 14.02 -22.41 7.11
N SER A 184 12.82 -22.99 6.97
CA SER A 184 12.08 -22.90 5.71
C SER A 184 11.64 -21.46 5.41
N GLU A 185 11.15 -20.73 6.42
CA GLU A 185 10.74 -19.33 6.27
C GLU A 185 11.91 -18.42 5.87
N ILE A 186 13.06 -18.59 6.53
CA ILE A 186 14.32 -17.91 6.21
C ILE A 186 14.68 -18.10 4.72
N ARG A 187 14.66 -19.35 4.24
CA ARG A 187 14.97 -19.66 2.83
C ARG A 187 14.01 -18.99 1.85
N ASN A 188 12.71 -18.96 2.17
CA ASN A 188 11.71 -18.29 1.33
C ASN A 188 11.95 -16.78 1.26
N ILE A 189 12.27 -16.13 2.39
CA ILE A 189 12.59 -14.71 2.42
C ILE A 189 13.86 -14.44 1.60
N GLU A 190 14.91 -15.25 1.75
CA GLU A 190 16.16 -15.11 0.99
C GLU A 190 15.94 -15.25 -0.53
N GLN A 191 15.12 -16.21 -0.95
CA GLN A 191 14.74 -16.36 -2.35
C GLN A 191 13.98 -15.13 -2.87
N SER A 192 12.97 -14.65 -2.13
CA SER A 192 12.19 -13.47 -2.48
C SER A 192 13.06 -12.21 -2.61
N VAL A 193 13.99 -12.00 -1.68
CA VAL A 193 14.98 -10.91 -1.76
C VAL A 193 15.82 -11.02 -3.03
N GLY A 194 16.22 -12.24 -3.39
CA GLY A 194 16.97 -12.51 -4.62
C GLY A 194 16.19 -12.15 -5.88
N GLU A 195 14.92 -12.57 -5.96
CA GLU A 195 14.04 -12.29 -7.09
C GLU A 195 13.76 -10.78 -7.27
N LEU A 196 13.60 -10.05 -6.16
CA LEU A 196 13.35 -8.60 -6.21
C LEU A 196 14.60 -7.76 -6.47
N ASN A 197 15.80 -8.34 -6.36
CA ASN A 197 17.06 -7.64 -6.60
C ASN A 197 17.22 -7.23 -8.07
N GLU A 198 16.73 -8.05 -9.00
CA GLU A 198 16.73 -7.71 -10.42
C GLU A 198 15.83 -6.49 -10.68
N LEU A 199 14.61 -6.54 -10.14
CA LEU A 199 13.66 -5.44 -10.21
C LEU A 199 14.23 -4.14 -9.61
N PHE A 200 14.96 -4.24 -8.50
CA PHE A 200 15.62 -3.09 -7.88
C PHE A 200 16.64 -2.44 -8.80
N ARG A 201 17.45 -3.23 -9.52
CA ARG A 201 18.45 -2.74 -10.47
C ARG A 201 17.78 -2.03 -11.64
N ASP A 202 16.73 -2.63 -12.19
CA ASP A 202 15.97 -2.05 -13.30
C ASP A 202 15.37 -0.70 -12.93
N VAL A 203 14.75 -0.61 -11.75
CA VAL A 203 14.13 0.63 -11.26
C VAL A 203 15.19 1.68 -10.89
N ALA A 204 16.31 1.26 -10.31
CA ALA A 204 17.40 2.17 -10.00
C ALA A 204 17.97 2.82 -11.26
N HIS A 205 18.08 2.05 -12.35
CA HIS A 205 18.47 2.56 -13.66
C HIS A 205 17.45 3.56 -14.20
N MET A 206 16.17 3.18 -14.24
CA MET A 206 15.08 4.06 -14.73
C MET A 206 15.04 5.40 -13.99
N VAL A 207 15.13 5.39 -12.64
CA VAL A 207 15.09 6.61 -11.84
C VAL A 207 16.35 7.46 -12.00
N HIS A 208 17.52 6.84 -12.24
CA HIS A 208 18.78 7.58 -12.44
C HIS A 208 18.79 8.30 -13.80
N GLU A 209 18.29 7.66 -14.86
CA GLU A 209 18.18 8.26 -16.19
C GLU A 209 17.18 9.43 -16.25
N GLN A 210 16.19 9.45 -15.35
CA GLN A 210 15.14 10.48 -15.29
C GLN A 210 15.53 11.75 -14.50
N GLY A 211 16.82 11.97 -14.20
CA GLY A 211 17.33 12.97 -13.26
C GLY A 211 16.84 14.44 -13.38
N ALA A 212 16.85 15.12 -12.21
CA ALA A 212 16.91 16.56 -11.91
C ALA A 212 15.88 17.55 -12.51
N GLN A 213 14.75 17.11 -13.01
CA GLN A 213 13.56 17.96 -13.02
C GLN A 213 12.56 17.39 -12.01
N LEU A 214 11.77 18.27 -11.40
CA LEU A 214 10.61 18.00 -10.53
C LEU A 214 10.82 18.23 -9.02
N ASP A 215 11.68 19.17 -8.66
CA ASP A 215 11.79 19.74 -7.30
C ASP A 215 10.64 20.72 -6.93
N ILE A 216 9.60 20.83 -7.76
CA ILE A 216 8.54 21.84 -7.60
C ILE A 216 7.14 21.20 -7.49
N ILE A 217 6.99 19.94 -7.05
CA ILE A 217 5.67 19.40 -6.68
C ILE A 217 5.78 18.44 -5.48
N GLU A 218 6.64 18.73 -4.50
CA GLU A 218 6.55 18.06 -3.20
C GLU A 218 5.36 18.57 -2.37
N GLU A 219 4.81 19.74 -2.69
CA GLU A 219 3.73 20.38 -1.90
C GLU A 219 2.31 19.80 -2.18
N ASN A 220 2.08 19.10 -3.30
CA ASN A 220 0.74 18.56 -3.62
C ASN A 220 0.51 17.10 -3.18
N VAL A 221 1.54 16.39 -2.73
CA VAL A 221 1.38 15.05 -2.13
C VAL A 221 0.88 15.13 -0.68
N GLU A 222 1.21 16.21 0.04
CA GLU A 222 0.64 16.48 1.37
C GLU A 222 -0.88 16.70 1.30
N VAL A 223 -1.38 17.30 0.20
CA VAL A 223 -2.81 17.48 -0.05
C VAL A 223 -3.54 16.16 -0.34
N THR A 224 -2.86 15.15 -0.90
CA THR A 224 -3.49 13.83 -1.18
C THR A 224 -3.50 12.92 0.05
N HIS A 225 -2.48 13.03 0.90
CA HIS A 225 -2.46 12.34 2.19
C HIS A 225 -3.59 12.83 3.12
N ASP A 226 -3.90 14.13 3.12
CA ASP A 226 -5.06 14.68 3.84
C ASP A 226 -6.41 14.41 3.14
N ALA A 227 -6.44 14.27 1.81
CA ALA A 227 -7.67 13.96 1.07
C ALA A 227 -8.21 12.55 1.39
N SER A 228 -7.37 11.54 1.64
CA SER A 228 -7.85 10.20 1.97
C SER A 228 -8.42 10.10 3.40
N ARG A 229 -7.96 10.93 4.34
CA ARG A 229 -8.57 11.06 5.68
C ARG A 229 -9.86 11.89 5.62
N GLY A 230 -9.88 12.92 4.76
CA GLY A 230 -11.06 13.73 4.47
C GLY A 230 -12.18 12.99 3.74
N ALA A 231 -11.86 12.01 2.88
CA ALA A 231 -12.86 11.24 2.11
C ALA A 231 -13.84 10.47 3.01
N HIS A 232 -13.37 9.89 4.12
CA HIS A 232 -14.23 9.22 5.10
C HIS A 232 -15.10 10.21 5.90
N ILE A 233 -14.58 11.41 6.19
CA ILE A 233 -15.33 12.47 6.90
C ILE A 233 -16.42 13.06 5.99
N ASN A 234 -16.09 13.32 4.71
CA ASN A 234 -17.03 13.85 3.72
C ASN A 234 -18.17 12.87 3.41
N LEU A 235 -17.90 11.55 3.32
CA LEU A 235 -18.96 10.55 3.14
C LEU A 235 -19.89 10.45 4.36
N LYS A 236 -19.35 10.54 5.58
CA LYS A 236 -20.16 10.54 6.82
C LYS A 236 -20.97 11.83 6.98
N GLN A 237 -20.39 12.97 6.60
CA GLN A 237 -21.06 14.27 6.64
C GLN A 237 -22.14 14.38 5.56
N ALA A 238 -21.89 13.90 4.34
CA ALA A 238 -22.88 13.81 3.27
C ALA A 238 -24.09 12.93 3.66
N SER A 239 -23.85 11.77 4.28
CA SER A 239 -24.90 10.91 4.86
C SER A 239 -25.75 11.67 5.89
N ASN A 240 -25.11 12.40 6.81
CA ASN A 240 -25.80 13.15 7.85
C ASN A 240 -26.58 14.37 7.30
N TYR A 241 -26.04 15.04 6.27
CA TYR A 241 -26.75 16.09 5.54
C TYR A 241 -27.98 15.54 4.81
N GLN A 242 -27.86 14.38 4.16
CA GLN A 242 -29.00 13.75 3.47
C GLN A 242 -30.10 13.34 4.45
N LYS A 243 -29.74 12.84 5.63
CA LYS A 243 -30.70 12.47 6.69
C LYS A 243 -31.42 13.69 7.28
N SER A 244 -30.73 14.80 7.48
CA SER A 244 -31.32 16.06 7.98
C SER A 244 -32.09 16.84 6.91
N ALA A 245 -31.73 16.71 5.63
CA ALA A 245 -32.51 17.27 4.53
C ALA A 245 -33.87 16.57 4.38
N ARG A 246 -33.95 15.25 4.57
CA ARG A 246 -35.21 14.49 4.52
C ARG A 246 -36.17 14.89 5.65
N SER A 247 -35.68 15.13 6.86
CA SER A 247 -36.54 15.58 7.97
C SER A 247 -37.06 17.01 7.74
N LYS A 248 -36.21 17.91 7.22
CA LYS A 248 -36.62 19.29 6.88
C LYS A 248 -37.61 19.34 5.71
N ALA A 249 -37.43 18.50 4.69
CA ALA A 249 -38.36 18.40 3.56
C ALA A 249 -39.75 17.93 4.00
N CYS A 250 -39.83 17.00 4.97
CA CYS A 250 -41.10 16.54 5.54
C CYS A 250 -41.85 17.68 6.27
N ILE A 251 -41.12 18.49 7.05
CA ILE A 251 -41.70 19.65 7.74
C ILE A 251 -42.20 20.69 6.73
N LEU A 252 -41.45 20.96 5.66
CA LEU A 252 -41.85 21.90 4.61
C LEU A 252 -43.12 21.42 3.89
N LEU A 253 -43.21 20.12 3.57
CA LEU A 253 -44.42 19.53 2.99
C LEU A 253 -45.65 19.65 3.90
N LEU A 254 -45.48 19.47 5.22
CA LEU A 254 -46.56 19.64 6.19
C LEU A 254 -47.07 21.09 6.22
N ILE A 255 -46.16 22.07 6.21
CA ILE A 255 -46.54 23.49 6.20
C ILE A 255 -47.30 23.82 4.91
N LEU A 256 -46.82 23.34 3.75
CA LEU A 256 -47.47 23.55 2.46
C LEU A 256 -48.89 22.95 2.45
N ALA A 257 -49.05 21.73 3.00
CA ALA A 257 -50.35 21.09 3.13
C ALA A 257 -51.32 21.92 4.00
N ILE A 258 -50.85 22.48 5.13
CA ILE A 258 -51.67 23.34 6.00
C ILE A 258 -52.10 24.61 5.26
N VAL A 259 -51.18 25.27 4.55
CA VAL A 259 -51.49 26.47 3.75
C VAL A 259 -52.53 26.14 2.68
N LEU A 260 -52.39 25.01 1.99
CA LEU A 260 -53.38 24.55 1.00
C LEU A 260 -54.77 24.35 1.62
N VAL A 261 -54.84 23.73 2.80
CA VAL A 261 -56.11 23.53 3.51
C VAL A 261 -56.74 24.87 3.89
N ILE A 262 -55.97 25.85 4.36
CA ILE A 262 -56.48 27.19 4.69
C ILE A 262 -57.04 27.88 3.44
N ILE A 263 -56.33 27.82 2.31
CA ILE A 263 -56.79 28.41 1.04
C ILE A 263 -58.10 27.75 0.59
N ILE A 264 -58.18 26.41 0.65
CA ILE A 264 -59.40 25.68 0.28
C ILE A 264 -60.56 26.07 1.20
N LEU A 265 -60.34 26.15 2.51
CA LEU A 265 -61.37 26.56 3.46
C LEU A 265 -61.85 27.99 3.22
N ALA A 266 -60.94 28.92 2.93
CA ALA A 266 -61.32 30.30 2.60
C ALA A 266 -62.21 30.36 1.35
N VAL A 267 -61.86 29.63 0.28
CA VAL A 267 -62.65 29.60 -0.96
C VAL A 267 -63.99 28.87 -0.82
N VAL A 268 -64.12 27.93 0.12
CA VAL A 268 -65.35 27.15 0.34
C VAL A 268 -66.30 27.81 1.36
N LEU A 269 -65.77 28.63 2.27
CA LEU A 269 -66.54 29.33 3.31
C LEU A 269 -66.91 30.78 2.94
N ASP A 270 -66.26 31.37 1.93
CA ASP A 270 -66.76 32.54 1.18
C ASP A 270 -67.77 32.12 0.10
#